data_AF-A0ABD5ZIE5-F1
#
_entry.id   AF-A0ABD5ZIE5-F1
#
_cell.length_a   1.000
_cell.length_b   1.000
_cell.length_c   1.000
_cell.angle_alpha   90.00
_cell.angle_beta   90.00
_cell.angle_gamma   90.00
#
_symmetry.space_group_name_H-M   'P 1'
#
loop_
_entity.id
_entity.type
_entity.pdbx_description
1 polymer ?
#
loop_
_entity_poly.entity_id
_entity_poly.type
_entity_poly.pdbx_seq_one_letter_code
_entity_poly.pdbx_strand_id
1 'polypeptide(L)' 'MSDFRVFVMTLLAFDAIIVAVGSLVLPPDAASQVFLIAPALLTAPVIAWWLVYRDGFARLQGAVESDEE' A
#
# COMPACT_ATOMS: atom_id res chain seq x y z
N MET A 1 5.52 2.47 20.57
CA MET A 1 5.35 1.01 20.28
C MET A 1 4.10 0.70 19.46
N SER A 2 3.00 1.45 19.59
CA SER A 2 1.80 1.28 18.75
C SER A 2 2.10 1.53 17.27
N ASP A 3 2.63 2.71 16.94
CA ASP A 3 2.77 3.14 15.53
C ASP A 3 3.69 2.25 14.71
N PHE A 4 4.75 1.70 15.33
CA PHE A 4 5.61 0.74 14.64
C PHE A 4 4.85 -0.54 14.26
N ARG A 5 4.00 -1.07 15.14
CA ARG A 5 3.17 -2.25 14.83
C ARG A 5 2.16 -1.91 13.73
N VAL A 6 1.52 -0.75 13.81
CA VAL A 6 0.58 -0.29 12.78
C VAL A 6 1.28 -0.10 11.44
N PHE A 7 2.50 0.45 11.43
CA PHE A 7 3.34 0.57 10.24
C PHE A 7 3.65 -0.79 9.62
N VAL A 8 4.13 -1.75 10.40
CA VAL A 8 4.44 -3.10 9.90
C VAL A 8 3.20 -3.78 9.34
N MET A 9 2.06 -3.67 10.02
CA MET A 9 0.79 -4.25 9.54
C MET A 9 0.30 -3.57 8.26
N THR A 10 0.38 -2.24 8.18
CA THR A 10 0.03 -1.47 6.98
C THR A 10 0.92 -1.86 5.81
N LEU A 11 2.23 -1.97 6.04
CA LEU A 11 3.19 -2.40 5.02
C LEU A 11 2.88 -3.81 4.50
N LEU A 12 2.68 -4.78 5.41
CA LEU A 12 2.33 -6.15 5.03
C LEU A 12 1.00 -6.22 4.27
N ALA A 13 0.02 -5.39 4.64
CA ALA A 13 -1.24 -5.30 3.92
C ALA A 13 -1.04 -4.79 2.48
N PHE A 14 -0.23 -3.75 2.30
CA PHE A 14 0.11 -3.25 0.96
C PHE A 14 0.86 -4.30 0.13
N ASP A 15 1.86 -4.97 0.70
CA ASP A 15 2.61 -6.02 0.01
C ASP A 15 1.68 -7.15 -0.44
N ALA A 16 0.78 -7.59 0.43
CA ALA A 16 -0.21 -8.63 0.11
C ALA A 16 -1.15 -8.18 -1.02
N ILE A 17 -1.63 -6.93 -0.99
CA ILE A 17 -2.49 -6.37 -2.04
C ILE A 17 -1.73 -6.30 -3.37
N ILE A 18 -0.50 -5.79 -3.37
CA ILE A 18 0.32 -5.65 -4.58
C ILE A 18 0.56 -7.01 -5.21
N VAL A 19 0.93 -8.02 -4.42
CA VAL A 19 1.15 -9.38 -4.92
C VAL A 19 -0.15 -10.00 -5.40
N ALA A 20 -1.25 -9.86 -4.66
CA ALA A 20 -2.55 -10.42 -5.05
C ALA A 20 -3.07 -9.79 -6.35
N VAL A 21 -3.12 -8.47 -6.43
CA VAL A 21 -3.56 -7.73 -7.64
C VAL A 21 -2.61 -8.01 -8.79
N GLY A 22 -1.30 -7.98 -8.54
CA GLY A 22 -0.29 -8.30 -9.54
C GLY A 22 -0.50 -9.69 -10.13
N SER A 23 -0.74 -10.71 -9.28
CA SER A 23 -0.96 -12.08 -9.72
C SER A 23 -2.23 -12.27 -10.56
N LEU A 24 -3.24 -11.40 -10.39
CA LEU A 24 -4.52 -11.47 -11.09
C LEU A 24 -4.48 -10.71 -12.43
N VAL A 25 -3.73 -9.61 -12.50
CA VAL A 25 -3.79 -8.66 -13.62
C VAL A 25 -2.58 -8.78 -14.55
N LEU A 26 -1.40 -9.14 -14.02
CA LEU A 26 -0.17 -9.19 -14.81
C LEU A 26 -0.03 -10.53 -15.55
N PRO A 27 0.55 -10.52 -16.76
CA PRO A 27 0.93 -11.76 -17.41
C PRO A 27 1.90 -12.57 -16.54
N PRO A 28 1.85 -13.91 -16.59
CA PRO A 28 2.67 -14.78 -15.73
C PRO A 28 4.16 -14.83 -16.14
N ASP A 29 4.63 -13.91 -16.97
CA ASP A 29 6.03 -13.85 -17.37
C ASP A 29 6.90 -13.13 -16.32
N ALA A 30 8.10 -13.65 -16.10
CA ALA A 30 8.99 -13.17 -15.04
C ALA A 30 9.42 -11.71 -15.24
N ALA A 31 9.55 -11.24 -16.48
CA ALA A 31 9.97 -9.88 -16.76
C ALA A 31 8.89 -8.89 -16.34
N SER A 32 7.64 -9.07 -16.79
CA SER A 32 6.51 -8.22 -16.43
C SER A 32 6.28 -8.19 -14.93
N GLN A 33 6.38 -9.34 -14.26
CA GLN A 33 6.25 -9.42 -12.80
C GLN A 33 7.34 -8.62 -12.10
N VAL A 34 8.62 -8.79 -12.47
CA VAL A 34 9.71 -8.04 -11.85
C VAL A 34 9.58 -6.54 -12.12
N PHE A 35 9.28 -6.14 -13.36
CA PHE A 35 9.22 -4.74 -13.75
C PHE A 35 8.01 -3.99 -13.17
N LEU A 36 6.93 -4.68 -12.79
CA LEU A 36 5.71 -4.03 -12.30
C LEU A 36 5.46 -4.26 -10.81
N ILE A 37 5.76 -5.46 -10.28
CA ILE A 37 5.61 -5.76 -8.85
C ILE A 37 6.77 -5.15 -8.04
N ALA A 38 8.02 -5.21 -8.52
CA ALA A 38 9.15 -4.72 -7.73
C ALA A 38 9.06 -3.20 -7.46
N PRO A 39 8.77 -2.33 -8.45
CA PRO A 39 8.57 -0.91 -8.17
C PRO A 39 7.39 -0.64 -7.25
N ALA A 40 6.30 -1.41 -7.36
CA ALA A 40 5.15 -1.27 -6.47
C ALA A 40 5.51 -1.65 -5.02
N LEU A 41 6.27 -2.73 -4.80
CA LEU A 41 6.76 -3.10 -3.47
C LEU A 41 7.75 -2.06 -2.91
N LEU A 42 8.52 -1.39 -3.76
CA LEU A 42 9.41 -0.30 -3.33
C LEU A 42 8.64 0.95 -2.87
N THR A 43 7.43 1.20 -3.41
CA THR A 43 6.60 2.33 -2.97
C THR A 43 5.76 2.01 -1.73
N ALA A 44 5.43 0.74 -1.48
CA ALA A 44 4.69 0.29 -0.30
C ALA A 44 5.21 0.85 1.05
N PRO A 45 6.52 0.79 1.40
CA PRO A 45 7.03 1.33 2.67
C PRO A 45 6.90 2.85 2.75
N VAL A 46 7.01 3.57 1.63
CA VAL A 46 6.84 5.02 1.59
C VAL A 46 5.38 5.40 1.87
N ILE A 47 4.43 4.68 1.26
CA ILE A 47 3.00 4.89 1.47
C ILE A 47 2.62 4.53 2.91
N ALA A 48 3.07 3.38 3.41
CA ALA A 48 2.82 2.95 4.78
C ALA A 48 3.38 3.96 5.80
N TRP A 49 4.58 4.50 5.55
CA TRP A 49 5.17 5.52 6.40
C TRP A 49 4.33 6.80 6.40
N TRP A 50 3.89 7.26 5.24
CA TRP A 50 3.06 8.46 5.13
C TRP A 50 1.71 8.27 5.84
N LEU A 51 1.05 7.12 5.67
CA LEU A 51 -0.23 6.82 6.31
C LEU A 51 -0.13 6.86 7.84
N VAL A 52 0.93 6.27 8.40
CA VAL A 52 1.06 6.04 9.84
C VAL A 52 1.70 7.24 10.55
N TYR A 53 2.72 7.85 9.95
CA TYR A 53 3.53 8.89 10.60
C TYR A 53 3.23 10.32 10.14
N ARG A 54 2.44 10.50 9.06
CA ARG A 54 2.06 11.83 8.53
C ARG A 54 0.56 12.07 8.53
N ASP A 55 -0.16 11.39 9.43
CA ASP A 55 -1.61 11.47 9.59
C ASP A 55 -2.39 11.13 8.32
N GLY A 56 -1.81 10.29 7.45
CA GLY A 56 -2.42 9.99 6.16
C GLY A 56 -3.77 9.29 6.28
N PHE A 57 -3.95 8.42 7.29
CA PHE A 57 -5.25 7.81 7.57
C PHE A 57 -6.34 8.83 7.90
N ALA A 58 -6.04 9.83 8.74
CA ALA A 58 -7.00 10.87 9.12
C ALA A 58 -7.38 11.74 7.91
N ARG A 59 -6.41 12.04 7.04
CA ARG A 59 -6.66 12.80 5.80
C ARG A 59 -7.53 12.03 4.81
N LEU A 60 -7.32 10.73 4.67
CA LEU A 60 -8.16 9.87 3.82
C LEU A 60 -9.58 9.77 4.35
N GLN A 61 -9.74 9.57 5.66
CA GLN A 61 -11.06 9.50 6.29
C GLN A 61 -11.85 10.81 6.08
N GLY A 62 -11.22 11.97 6.30
CA GLY A 62 -11.88 13.26 6.07
C GLY A 62 -12.24 13.51 4.60
N ALA A 63 -11.45 13.00 3.65
CA ALA A 63 -11.79 13.10 2.23
C ALA A 63 -12.99 12.22 1.85
N VAL A 64 -13.08 11.00 2.39
CA VAL A 64 -14.23 10.09 2.13
C VAL A 64 -15.51 10.66 2.72
N GLU A 65 -15.48 11.17 3.95
CA GLU A 65 -16.65 11.75 4.61
C GLU A 65 -17.14 13.03 3.89
N SER A 66 -16.24 13.77 3.24
CA SER A 66 -16.61 14.95 2.43
C SER A 66 -17.27 14.60 1.09
N ASP A 67 -17.03 13.41 0.54
CA ASP A 67 -17.64 12.96 -0.72
C ASP A 67 -19.07 12.40 -0.51
N GLU A 68 -19.47 12.15 0.74
CA GLU A 68 -20.80 11.61 1.10
C GLU A 68 -21.85 12.69 1.43
N GLU A 69 -21.46 13.97 1.53
CA GLU A 69 -22.34 15.16 1.70
C GLU A 69 -22.77 15.80 0.37
#